data_AF-A0A7S2YTG2-F1
#
_entry.id   AF-A0A7S2YTG2-F1
#
_cell.length_a   1.000
_cell.length_b   1.000
_cell.length_c   1.000
_cell.angle_alpha   90.00
_cell.angle_beta   90.00
_cell.angle_gamma   90.00
#
_symmetry.space_group_name_H-M   'P 1'
#
loop_
_entity.id
_entity.type
_entity.pdbx_description
1 polymer ?
#
loop_
_entity_poly.entity_id
_entity_poly.type
_entity_poly.pdbx_seq_one_letter_code
_entity_poly.pdbx_strand_id
1 'polypeptide(L)'
;EEKAVGSAGSKRKLFDDGKDSRKRTSSSIGSKNAATKRSSGRQQQSISFPQATASSTPVKKRTNTALVTPSTPDQQSGSDEEFVPIYVHKNVDYSTKGRASLPETSIRAYKLICDTHVIPADLQSTRQHGPLSGSSYEEKVLQKYTLEQLEPKPEFQKDAKATKICVACAKQGHIRDDCPTLL
;
A
#
# COMPACT_ATOMS: atom_id res chain seq x y z
N GLU A 1 48.47 23.13 -32.54
CA GLU A 1 48.18 21.77 -33.05
C GLU A 1 46.86 21.29 -32.50
N GLU A 2 45.88 21.22 -33.40
CA GLU A 2 44.54 20.68 -33.18
C GLU A 2 44.58 19.15 -33.15
N LYS A 3 43.89 18.51 -32.20
CA LYS A 3 43.30 17.18 -32.43
C LYS A 3 41.95 17.08 -31.73
N ALA A 4 40.91 17.36 -32.52
CA ALA A 4 39.55 16.92 -32.26
C ALA A 4 39.45 15.41 -32.55
N VAL A 5 38.85 14.66 -31.62
CA VAL A 5 38.40 13.27 -31.88
C VAL A 5 36.93 13.20 -31.48
N GLY A 6 36.07 13.26 -32.48
CA GLY A 6 34.66 12.92 -32.34
C GLY A 6 34.48 11.40 -32.29
N SER A 7 33.45 10.94 -31.59
CA SER A 7 32.97 9.57 -31.78
C SER A 7 31.46 9.47 -31.55
N ALA A 8 30.79 9.22 -32.68
CA ALA A 8 29.61 8.40 -32.92
C ALA A 8 28.41 8.50 -31.96
N GLY A 9 27.42 9.27 -32.44
CA GLY A 9 26.05 9.21 -31.96
C GLY A 9 25.39 7.85 -32.23
N SER A 10 24.82 7.26 -31.18
CA SER A 10 24.01 6.05 -31.26
C SER A 10 22.54 6.42 -31.48
N LYS A 11 22.11 6.40 -32.74
CA LYS A 11 20.71 6.57 -33.15
C LYS A 11 19.93 5.29 -32.80
N ARG A 12 19.27 5.26 -31.64
CA ARG A 12 18.27 4.23 -31.34
C ARG A 12 16.93 4.63 -31.94
N LYS A 13 16.45 3.74 -32.81
CA LYS A 13 15.27 3.86 -33.65
C LYS A 13 14.01 4.09 -32.82
N LEU A 14 13.28 5.11 -33.23
CA LEU A 14 11.87 5.36 -33.02
C LEU A 14 11.08 4.11 -33.45
N PHE A 15 10.32 3.51 -32.54
CA PHE A 15 9.18 2.66 -32.92
C PHE A 15 7.93 3.50 -32.72
N ASP A 16 7.38 3.92 -33.85
CA ASP A 16 6.08 4.54 -34.02
C ASP A 16 5.03 3.44 -34.26
N ASP A 17 3.77 3.84 -34.12
CA ASP A 17 2.54 3.17 -34.55
C ASP A 17 1.96 2.04 -33.69
N GLY A 18 0.96 2.44 -32.89
CA GLY A 18 0.00 1.55 -32.25
C GLY A 18 -1.28 2.30 -31.85
N LYS A 19 -1.89 3.03 -32.80
CA LYS A 19 -3.24 3.58 -32.68
C LYS A 19 -4.23 2.44 -32.50
N ASP A 20 -4.76 2.29 -31.28
CA ASP A 20 -6.01 1.56 -31.05
C ASP A 20 -6.98 2.43 -30.25
N SER A 21 -7.64 3.30 -31.00
CA SER A 21 -8.77 4.11 -30.58
C SER A 21 -10.00 3.23 -30.32
N ARG A 22 -10.11 2.67 -29.11
CA ARG A 22 -11.40 2.17 -28.62
C ARG A 22 -12.23 3.31 -28.04
N LYS A 23 -13.02 3.93 -28.91
CA LYS A 23 -14.25 4.63 -28.53
C LYS A 23 -15.14 3.65 -27.76
N ARG A 24 -15.13 3.69 -26.43
CA ARG A 24 -16.21 3.14 -25.63
C ARG A 24 -17.24 4.23 -25.39
N THR A 25 -18.30 4.10 -26.17
CA THR A 25 -19.54 4.85 -26.11
C THR A 25 -20.14 4.82 -24.72
N SER A 26 -20.55 6.01 -24.30
CA SER A 26 -21.51 6.33 -23.25
C SER A 26 -22.70 5.36 -23.19
N SER A 27 -22.93 4.77 -22.03
CA SER A 27 -24.26 4.34 -21.61
C SER A 27 -24.55 4.95 -20.24
N SER A 28 -25.19 6.11 -20.31
CA SER A 28 -25.94 6.74 -19.24
C SER A 28 -27.06 5.80 -18.80
N ILE A 29 -26.94 5.20 -17.62
CA ILE A 29 -28.08 4.63 -16.91
C ILE A 29 -28.45 5.64 -15.84
N GLY A 30 -29.46 6.45 -16.17
CA GLY A 30 -30.11 7.33 -15.23
C GLY A 30 -30.85 6.49 -14.20
N SER A 31 -30.36 6.50 -12.96
CA SER A 31 -31.15 6.08 -11.80
C SER A 31 -31.86 7.30 -11.24
N LYS A 32 -33.04 7.59 -11.81
CA LYS A 32 -34.10 8.30 -11.09
C LYS A 32 -34.74 7.28 -10.16
N ASN A 33 -34.64 7.47 -8.85
CA ASN A 33 -35.56 6.96 -7.83
C ASN A 33 -35.27 7.77 -6.56
N ALA A 34 -36.08 8.80 -6.31
CA ALA A 34 -37.29 8.73 -5.49
C ALA A 34 -36.95 9.16 -4.06
N ALA A 35 -37.35 10.39 -3.75
CA ALA A 35 -37.30 10.99 -2.43
C ALA A 35 -38.18 10.19 -1.47
N THR A 36 -37.55 9.41 -0.59
CA THR A 36 -38.26 8.79 0.54
C THR A 36 -38.07 9.68 1.77
N LYS A 37 -39.06 10.55 2.01
CA LYS A 37 -39.30 11.13 3.33
C LYS A 37 -39.56 9.97 4.30
N ARG A 38 -38.65 9.71 5.24
CA ARG A 38 -38.90 8.82 6.38
C ARG A 38 -38.39 9.44 7.68
N SER A 39 -39.33 10.16 8.30
CA SER A 39 -39.68 10.09 9.72
C SER A 39 -38.58 9.67 10.71
N SER A 40 -38.19 10.66 11.51
CA SER A 40 -37.76 10.53 12.90
C SER A 40 -38.51 9.44 13.67
N GLY A 41 -37.80 8.38 14.03
CA GLY A 41 -38.28 7.29 14.87
C GLY A 41 -37.10 6.63 15.56
N ARG A 42 -36.51 7.33 16.53
CA ARG A 42 -35.45 6.82 17.42
C ARG A 42 -36.07 5.81 18.37
N GLN A 43 -36.27 4.57 17.93
CA GLN A 43 -36.51 3.45 18.84
C GLN A 43 -35.17 2.98 19.39
N GLN A 44 -34.96 3.23 20.68
CA GLN A 44 -33.91 2.61 21.47
C GLN A 44 -34.24 1.13 21.59
N GLN A 45 -33.66 0.30 20.73
CA GLN A 45 -33.64 -1.14 20.95
C GLN A 45 -32.49 -1.45 21.90
N SER A 46 -32.83 -1.75 23.14
CA SER A 46 -31.94 -2.33 24.12
C SER A 46 -31.38 -3.64 23.57
N ILE A 47 -30.09 -3.64 23.29
CA ILE A 47 -29.35 -4.83 22.87
C ILE A 47 -29.19 -5.69 24.13
N SER A 48 -30.11 -6.62 24.35
CA SER A 48 -29.94 -7.68 25.35
C SER A 48 -28.82 -8.60 24.88
N PHE A 49 -27.70 -8.58 25.60
CA PHE A 49 -26.61 -9.53 25.40
C PHE A 49 -27.12 -10.96 25.67
N PRO A 50 -26.96 -11.91 24.73
CA PRO A 50 -27.24 -13.30 25.03
C PRO A 50 -26.26 -13.79 26.09
N GLN A 51 -26.81 -14.19 27.23
CA GLN A 51 -26.08 -14.81 28.32
C GLN A 51 -25.49 -16.12 27.79
N ALA A 52 -24.16 -16.21 27.77
CA ALA A 52 -23.44 -17.39 27.31
C ALA A 52 -23.84 -18.60 28.16
N THR A 53 -24.66 -19.48 27.60
CA THR A 53 -24.87 -20.81 28.17
C THR A 53 -23.58 -21.59 27.97
N ALA A 54 -22.96 -21.97 29.09
CA ALA A 54 -21.77 -22.80 29.15
C ALA A 54 -22.05 -24.14 28.45
N SER A 55 -21.73 -24.20 27.16
CA SER A 55 -21.76 -25.41 26.38
C SER A 55 -20.52 -26.22 26.76
N SER A 56 -20.75 -27.28 27.53
CA SER A 56 -19.75 -28.27 27.93
C SER A 56 -19.24 -29.01 26.71
N THR A 57 -18.20 -28.46 26.07
CA THR A 57 -17.50 -29.17 25.00
C THR A 57 -16.76 -30.38 25.59
N PRO A 58 -16.86 -31.58 24.98
CA PRO A 58 -16.12 -32.74 25.44
C PRO A 58 -14.61 -32.50 25.27
N VAL A 59 -13.87 -32.52 26.38
CA VAL A 59 -12.41 -32.44 26.42
C VAL A 59 -11.84 -33.72 25.81
N LYS A 60 -11.54 -33.67 24.51
CA LYS A 60 -10.77 -34.71 23.82
C LYS A 60 -9.34 -34.64 24.36
N LYS A 61 -8.95 -35.62 25.19
CA LYS A 61 -7.55 -35.82 25.63
C LYS A 61 -6.68 -35.95 24.38
N ARG A 62 -5.96 -34.89 24.03
CA ARG A 62 -4.94 -34.92 22.98
C ARG A 62 -3.77 -35.73 23.54
N THR A 63 -3.55 -36.91 22.97
CA THR A 63 -2.30 -37.64 23.12
C THR A 63 -1.18 -36.74 22.60
N ASN A 64 -0.28 -36.34 23.50
CA ASN A 64 0.95 -35.65 23.17
C ASN A 64 1.84 -36.60 22.36
N THR A 65 1.68 -36.60 21.04
CA THR A 65 2.71 -37.13 20.15
C THR A 65 3.83 -36.10 20.15
N ALA A 66 4.91 -36.40 20.87
CA ALA A 66 6.11 -35.58 20.89
C ALA A 66 6.60 -35.40 19.44
N LEU A 67 6.48 -34.19 18.91
CA LEU A 67 7.18 -33.82 17.68
C LEU A 67 8.67 -33.87 18.01
N VAL A 68 9.36 -34.83 17.41
CA VAL A 68 10.81 -34.88 17.36
C VAL A 68 11.26 -33.77 16.42
N THR A 69 11.59 -32.61 16.97
CA THR A 69 12.35 -31.58 16.27
C THR A 69 13.79 -32.09 16.13
N PRO A 70 14.34 -32.23 14.91
CA PRO A 70 15.75 -32.54 14.76
C PRO A 70 16.55 -31.36 15.31
N SER A 71 17.33 -31.60 16.35
CA SER A 71 18.30 -30.67 16.92
C SER A 71 19.36 -30.36 15.85
N THR A 72 19.16 -29.29 15.09
CA THR A 72 20.23 -28.70 14.29
C THR A 72 21.27 -28.10 15.23
N PRO A 73 22.57 -28.44 15.07
CA PRO A 73 23.60 -27.96 15.96
C PRO A 73 23.71 -26.43 15.89
N ASP A 74 23.75 -25.82 17.08
CA ASP A 74 24.10 -24.42 17.32
C ASP A 74 25.36 -24.05 16.53
N GLN A 75 25.19 -23.23 15.51
CA GLN A 75 26.28 -22.51 14.88
C GLN A 75 26.27 -21.08 15.41
N GLN A 76 26.92 -20.91 16.57
CA GLN A 76 27.40 -19.60 17.02
C GLN A 76 28.42 -19.07 16.01
N SER A 77 28.17 -17.88 15.46
CA SER A 77 29.05 -16.70 15.56
C SER A 77 28.86 -15.74 14.38
N GLY A 78 28.55 -14.48 14.68
CA GLY A 78 29.20 -13.38 13.95
C GLY A 78 28.38 -12.61 12.92
N SER A 79 27.16 -12.18 13.26
CA SER A 79 26.54 -10.89 12.90
C SER A 79 25.06 -11.00 13.26
N ASP A 80 24.44 -9.93 13.77
CA ASP A 80 23.00 -9.83 13.95
C ASP A 80 22.29 -9.75 12.58
N GLU A 81 22.56 -10.70 11.68
CA GLU A 81 21.79 -10.91 10.48
C GLU A 81 20.45 -11.51 10.89
N GLU A 82 19.46 -10.62 11.06
CA GLU A 82 18.07 -10.96 11.33
C GLU A 82 17.65 -12.12 10.42
N PHE A 83 17.31 -13.29 11.01
CA PHE A 83 16.88 -14.46 10.26
C PHE A 83 15.59 -14.12 9.48
N VAL A 84 15.73 -13.78 8.20
CA VAL A 84 14.62 -13.54 7.29
C VAL A 84 14.23 -14.89 6.66
N PRO A 85 13.03 -15.45 6.92
CA PRO A 85 12.61 -16.71 6.32
C PRO A 85 12.43 -16.55 4.80
N ILE A 86 13.48 -16.83 4.03
CA ILE A 86 13.51 -16.67 2.57
C ILE A 86 12.41 -17.50 1.88
N TYR A 87 12.03 -18.63 2.49
CA TYR A 87 11.18 -19.64 1.82
C TYR A 87 9.69 -19.28 1.78
N VAL A 88 9.15 -18.56 2.78
CA VAL A 88 7.73 -18.20 2.80
C VAL A 88 7.45 -17.06 1.80
N HIS A 89 8.37 -16.09 1.70
CA HIS A 89 8.17 -14.92 0.85
C HIS A 89 8.29 -15.22 -0.65
N LYS A 90 8.95 -16.31 -1.06
CA LYS A 90 9.02 -16.73 -2.47
C LYS A 90 7.70 -17.28 -3.01
N ASN A 91 6.87 -17.88 -2.15
CA ASN A 91 5.63 -18.54 -2.55
C ASN A 91 4.40 -17.63 -2.39
N VAL A 92 4.57 -16.52 -1.70
CA VAL A 92 3.55 -15.46 -1.64
C VAL A 92 3.93 -14.47 -2.73
N ASP A 93 3.20 -14.48 -3.85
CA ASP A 93 3.37 -13.53 -4.95
C ASP A 93 3.01 -12.12 -4.47
N TYR A 94 3.90 -11.49 -3.70
CA TYR A 94 3.74 -10.10 -3.32
C TYR A 94 3.73 -9.27 -4.59
N SER A 95 2.70 -8.44 -4.73
CA SER A 95 2.56 -7.54 -5.87
C SER A 95 3.82 -6.68 -6.00
N THR A 96 4.54 -6.89 -7.09
CA THR A 96 5.66 -6.05 -7.49
C THR A 96 5.16 -4.65 -7.84
N LYS A 97 6.03 -3.64 -7.73
CA LYS A 97 5.71 -2.25 -8.04
C LYS A 97 4.99 -2.14 -9.38
N GLY A 98 3.87 -1.44 -9.41
CA GLY A 98 3.05 -1.18 -10.59
C GLY A 98 2.05 -2.27 -10.97
N ARG A 99 1.96 -3.40 -10.24
CA ARG A 99 0.97 -4.45 -10.52
C ARG A 99 -0.35 -4.29 -9.76
N ALA A 100 -0.37 -3.49 -8.71
CA ALA A 100 -1.56 -3.36 -7.88
C ALA A 100 -2.64 -2.50 -8.55
N SER A 101 -3.87 -2.99 -8.53
CA SER A 101 -5.05 -2.26 -9.01
C SER A 101 -5.53 -1.26 -7.96
N LEU A 102 -4.89 -0.10 -7.92
CA LEU A 102 -5.29 1.01 -7.06
C LEU A 102 -6.27 1.97 -7.74
N PRO A 103 -7.11 2.70 -6.98
CA PRO A 103 -7.89 3.79 -7.53
C PRO A 103 -6.95 4.88 -8.08
N GLU A 104 -7.39 5.53 -9.15
CA GLU A 104 -6.56 6.49 -9.89
C GLU A 104 -6.08 7.66 -9.01
N THR A 105 -6.90 8.07 -8.04
CA THR A 105 -6.55 9.11 -7.06
C THR A 105 -5.35 8.69 -6.20
N SER A 106 -5.35 7.47 -5.67
CA SER A 106 -4.23 6.93 -4.90
C SER A 106 -2.96 6.82 -5.73
N ILE A 107 -3.07 6.44 -7.01
CA ILE A 107 -1.92 6.38 -7.94
C ILE A 107 -1.34 7.79 -8.14
N ARG A 108 -2.18 8.82 -8.31
CA ARG A 108 -1.74 10.21 -8.44
C ARG A 108 -1.06 10.70 -7.16
N ALA A 109 -1.65 10.43 -6.00
CA ALA A 109 -1.05 10.78 -4.71
C ALA A 109 0.31 10.09 -4.53
N TYR A 110 0.39 8.79 -4.86
CA TYR A 110 1.64 8.02 -4.82
C TYR A 110 2.74 8.66 -5.68
N LYS A 111 2.43 9.05 -6.93
CA LYS A 111 3.39 9.73 -7.81
C LYS A 111 3.92 11.03 -7.20
N LEU A 112 3.02 11.87 -6.67
CA LEU A 112 3.41 13.12 -6.01
C LEU A 112 4.31 12.88 -4.79
N ILE A 113 4.04 11.83 -4.02
CA ILE A 113 4.86 11.44 -2.85
C ILE A 113 6.23 10.96 -3.32
N CYS A 114 6.33 10.14 -4.36
CA CYS A 114 7.61 9.72 -4.95
C CYS A 114 8.46 10.92 -5.41
N ASP A 115 7.81 11.97 -5.93
CA ASP A 115 8.50 13.16 -6.43
C ASP A 115 9.03 14.03 -5.27
N THR A 116 8.30 14.10 -4.15
CA THR A 116 8.57 15.03 -3.05
C THR A 116 9.26 14.43 -1.83
N HIS A 117 9.14 13.11 -1.61
CA HIS A 117 9.64 12.41 -0.41
C HIS A 117 10.66 11.33 -0.77
N VAL A 118 11.55 11.04 0.18
CA VAL A 118 12.49 9.93 0.09
C VAL A 118 11.77 8.66 0.53
N ILE A 119 11.69 7.67 -0.37
CA ILE A 119 11.07 6.38 -0.08
C ILE A 119 12.20 5.37 0.20
N PRO A 120 12.22 4.73 1.39
CA PRO A 120 13.20 3.70 1.70
C PRO A 120 13.17 2.56 0.68
N ALA A 121 14.35 2.11 0.24
CA ALA A 121 14.46 0.94 -0.64
C ALA A 121 13.96 -0.34 0.07
N ASP A 122 14.19 -0.40 1.38
CA ASP A 122 13.91 -1.57 2.23
C ASP A 122 12.47 -1.64 2.76
N LEU A 123 11.57 -0.85 2.19
CA LEU A 123 10.18 -0.74 2.64
C LEU A 123 9.42 -2.09 2.59
N GLN A 124 9.88 -3.04 1.77
CA GLN A 124 9.33 -4.41 1.71
C GLN A 124 10.20 -5.46 2.42
N SER A 125 11.50 -5.25 2.59
CA SER A 125 12.40 -6.27 3.16
C SER A 125 12.34 -6.27 4.69
N THR A 126 12.18 -5.11 5.31
CA THR A 126 12.34 -4.98 6.77
C THR A 126 11.04 -5.26 7.53
N ARG A 127 11.12 -6.10 8.57
CA ARG A 127 9.99 -6.39 9.49
C ARG A 127 9.47 -5.17 10.24
N GLN A 128 10.29 -4.12 10.40
CA GLN A 128 9.93 -2.87 11.05
C GLN A 128 8.78 -2.12 10.37
N HIS A 129 8.44 -2.49 9.13
CA HIS A 129 7.38 -1.83 8.36
C HIS A 129 6.05 -2.58 8.38
N GLY A 130 5.91 -3.55 9.28
CA GLY A 130 4.69 -4.34 9.45
C GLY A 130 4.64 -5.56 8.52
N PRO A 131 3.56 -6.36 8.61
CA PRO A 131 3.42 -7.58 7.83
C PRO A 131 3.49 -7.32 6.32
N LEU A 132 4.10 -8.25 5.60
CA LEU A 132 4.20 -8.23 4.14
C LEU A 132 2.90 -8.62 3.43
N SER A 133 2.02 -9.34 4.12
CA SER A 133 0.78 -9.89 3.58
C SER A 133 -0.32 -8.84 3.36
N GLY A 134 -0.85 -8.81 2.13
CA GLY A 134 -2.14 -8.20 1.82
C GLY A 134 -2.14 -6.72 1.43
N SER A 135 -0.97 -6.08 1.34
CA SER A 135 -0.85 -4.71 0.84
C SER A 135 0.19 -4.62 -0.28
N SER A 136 -0.14 -3.84 -1.30
CA SER A 136 0.78 -3.50 -2.38
C SER A 136 1.86 -2.53 -1.95
N TYR A 137 2.92 -2.41 -2.75
CA TYR A 137 4.02 -1.48 -2.47
C TYR A 137 3.50 -0.04 -2.32
N GLU A 138 2.64 0.38 -3.25
CA GLU A 138 2.08 1.72 -3.31
C GLU A 138 1.21 2.02 -2.09
N GLU A 139 0.39 1.06 -1.65
CA GLU A 139 -0.41 1.19 -0.43
C GLU A 139 0.47 1.38 0.81
N LYS A 140 1.57 0.63 0.91
CA LYS A 140 2.51 0.79 2.02
C LYS A 140 3.18 2.16 2.01
N VAL A 141 3.55 2.67 0.84
CA VAL A 141 4.11 4.04 0.72
C VAL A 141 3.08 5.08 1.15
N LEU A 142 1.83 4.97 0.69
CA LEU A 142 0.73 5.87 1.10
C LEU A 142 0.46 5.79 2.61
N GLN A 143 0.52 4.59 3.19
CA GLN A 143 0.34 4.38 4.62
C GLN A 143 1.48 5.02 5.42
N LYS A 144 2.74 4.77 5.05
CA LYS A 144 3.93 5.37 5.68
C LYS A 144 3.91 6.90 5.60
N TYR A 145 3.47 7.42 4.46
CA TYR A 145 3.24 8.85 4.27
C TYR A 145 2.20 9.40 5.25
N THR A 146 1.05 8.73 5.38
CA THR A 146 -0.03 9.14 6.29
C THR A 146 0.41 9.12 7.75
N LEU A 147 1.35 8.24 8.09
CA LEU A 147 1.97 8.15 9.43
C LEU A 147 3.13 9.13 9.63
N GLU A 148 3.41 10.01 8.65
CA GLU A 148 4.54 10.95 8.67
C GLU A 148 5.91 10.27 8.86
N GLN A 149 6.04 9.02 8.41
CA GLN A 149 7.28 8.22 8.51
C GLN A 149 8.17 8.32 7.26
N LEU A 150 7.86 9.25 6.35
CA LEU A 150 8.67 9.52 5.16
C LEU A 150 9.31 10.89 5.29
N GLU A 151 10.60 10.96 5.02
CA GLU A 151 11.32 12.22 5.05
C GLU A 151 11.11 12.98 3.73
N PRO A 152 10.86 14.30 3.77
CA PRO A 152 10.82 15.11 2.57
C PRO A 152 12.22 15.19 1.94
N LYS A 153 12.29 15.24 0.62
CA LYS A 153 13.55 15.48 -0.09
C LYS A 153 14.10 16.87 0.29
N PRO A 154 15.44 17.05 0.29
CA PRO A 154 16.07 18.29 0.73
C PRO A 154 15.61 19.53 -0.06
N GLU A 155 15.20 19.34 -1.31
CA GLU A 155 14.65 20.40 -2.19
C GLU A 155 13.32 20.97 -1.67
N PHE A 156 12.49 20.11 -1.06
CA PHE A 156 11.14 20.46 -0.60
C PHE A 156 11.06 20.70 0.91
N GLN A 157 12.19 20.61 1.61
CA GLN A 157 12.24 20.74 3.07
C GLN A 157 12.02 22.21 3.53
N LYS A 158 12.31 23.18 2.65
CA LYS A 158 12.12 24.62 2.92
C LYS A 158 10.64 25.02 2.93
N ASP A 159 9.81 24.33 2.15
CA ASP A 159 8.40 24.68 1.92
C ASP A 159 7.44 23.67 2.58
N ALA A 160 7.63 23.39 3.87
CA ALA A 160 6.93 22.34 4.62
C ALA A 160 5.38 22.33 4.47
N LYS A 161 4.75 23.48 4.18
CA LYS A 161 3.30 23.56 3.92
C LYS A 161 2.91 23.12 2.51
N ALA A 162 3.76 23.36 1.51
CA ALA A 162 3.52 22.94 0.13
C ALA A 162 3.75 21.42 -0.04
N THR A 163 4.50 20.80 0.86
CA THR A 163 4.86 19.37 0.81
C THR A 163 3.77 18.44 1.33
N LYS A 164 2.69 18.97 1.94
CA LYS A 164 1.55 18.15 2.40
C LYS A 164 0.68 17.74 1.22
N ILE A 165 0.51 16.45 1.00
CA ILE A 165 -0.23 15.84 -0.10
C ILE A 165 -1.41 15.08 0.49
N CYS A 166 -2.62 15.38 0.05
CA CYS A 166 -3.79 14.66 0.49
C CYS A 166 -3.94 13.33 -0.25
N VAL A 167 -3.98 12.22 0.49
CA VAL A 167 -4.15 10.87 -0.08
C VAL A 167 -5.54 10.67 -0.70
N ALA A 168 -6.57 11.38 -0.23
CA ALA A 168 -7.94 11.23 -0.72
C ALA A 168 -8.18 11.90 -2.07
N CYS A 169 -7.72 13.15 -2.23
CA CYS A 169 -7.95 13.94 -3.45
C CYS A 169 -6.71 14.14 -4.32
N ALA A 170 -5.54 13.68 -3.88
CA ALA A 170 -4.25 13.81 -4.57
C ALA A 170 -3.85 15.27 -4.88
N LYS A 171 -4.23 16.23 -4.01
CA LYS A 171 -3.82 17.64 -4.11
C LYS A 171 -2.83 17.99 -3.02
N GLN A 172 -1.95 18.95 -3.32
CA GLN A 172 -1.01 19.53 -2.37
C GLN A 172 -1.69 20.60 -1.49
N GLY A 173 -1.11 20.87 -0.33
CA GLY A 173 -1.49 21.95 0.59
C GLY A 173 -2.35 21.56 1.80
N HIS A 174 -2.78 20.29 1.90
CA HIS A 174 -3.58 19.81 3.04
C HIS A 174 -3.37 18.31 3.29
N ILE A 175 -3.67 17.87 4.51
CA ILE A 175 -3.74 16.45 4.89
C ILE A 175 -5.13 15.88 4.64
N ARG A 176 -5.30 14.56 4.79
CA ARG A 176 -6.59 13.89 4.57
C ARG A 176 -7.72 14.46 5.43
N ASP A 177 -7.42 14.82 6.68
CA ASP A 177 -8.43 15.28 7.65
C ASP A 177 -8.99 16.67 7.29
N ASP A 178 -8.20 17.49 6.60
CA ASP A 178 -8.59 18.82 6.12
C ASP A 178 -9.11 18.79 4.66
N CYS A 179 -9.50 17.62 4.16
CA CYS A 179 -9.80 17.46 2.74
C CYS A 179 -11.20 17.99 2.37
N PRO A 180 -11.32 18.99 1.48
CA PRO A 180 -12.60 19.58 1.13
C PRO A 180 -13.50 18.67 0.29
N THR A 181 -12.99 17.54 -0.21
CA THR A 181 -13.82 16.54 -0.91
C THR A 181 -14.46 15.52 0.02
N LEU A 182 -14.02 15.46 1.29
CA LEU A 182 -14.54 14.54 2.30
C LEU A 182 -15.45 15.23 3.34
N LEU A 183 -15.44 16.57 3.37
CA LEU A 183 -16.34 17.42 4.16
C LEU A 183 -17.60 17.75 3.35
#